data_AF-A0A7X2TNC9-F1
#
_entry.id   AF-A0A7X2TNC9-F1
#
_cell.length_a   1.000
_cell.length_b   1.000
_cell.length_c   1.000
_cell.angle_alpha   90.00
_cell.angle_beta   90.00
_cell.angle_gamma   90.00
#
_symmetry.space_group_name_H-M   'P 1'
#
loop_
_entity.id
_entity.type
_entity.pdbx_description
1 polymer ?
#
loop_
_entity_poly.entity_id
_entity_poly.type
_entity_poly.pdbx_seq_one_letter_code
_entity_poly.pdbx_strand_id
1 'polypeptide(L)'
;MNTKHTIFACMYGFMGLIMTILTIICIAESDTAALISFYLICAVLLWVKTIQHVKLALPPVIPIGMRYENLCSLVDELADFAHAGDYASISITLDPDYSCYSTFVFKTACGEIKMYDIIEHGYTYTTAERMVEIFKKLNNRLSGYMVYDYNVIHSRALNDPIPDNIYLFLGETARKKRMDEEQKRLSDINRKQL
;
A
#
# COMPACT_ATOMS: atom_id res chain seq x y z
N MET A 1 0.09 13.38 3.62
CA MET A 1 -0.01 14.75 3.04
C MET A 1 -0.27 14.58 1.54
N ASN A 2 -1.37 15.10 1.03
CA ASN A 2 -1.91 14.73 -0.30
C ASN A 2 -1.11 15.44 -1.41
N THR A 3 -0.25 14.70 -2.12
CA THR A 3 0.69 15.19 -3.17
C THR A 3 0.02 16.03 -4.25
N LYS A 4 -1.27 15.81 -4.51
CA LYS A 4 -2.06 16.63 -5.43
C LYS A 4 -2.19 18.08 -4.95
N HIS A 5 -2.44 18.31 -3.66
CA HIS A 5 -2.60 19.67 -3.11
C HIS A 5 -1.30 20.46 -3.14
N THR A 6 -0.14 19.81 -2.93
CA THR A 6 1.16 20.47 -3.00
C THR A 6 1.49 20.93 -4.42
N ILE A 7 1.19 20.11 -5.43
CA ILE A 7 1.41 20.45 -6.84
C ILE A 7 0.50 21.61 -7.27
N PHE A 8 -0.78 21.59 -6.87
CA PHE A 8 -1.70 22.69 -7.15
C PHE A 8 -1.25 24.00 -6.48
N ALA A 9 -0.83 23.95 -5.20
CA ALA A 9 -0.33 25.13 -4.49
C ALA A 9 0.92 25.74 -5.19
N CYS A 10 1.84 24.90 -5.66
CA CYS A 10 3.01 25.36 -6.42
C CYS A 10 2.63 25.96 -7.78
N MET A 11 1.64 25.40 -8.50
CA MET A 11 1.16 25.96 -9.77
C MET A 11 0.52 27.33 -9.60
N TYR A 12 -0.34 27.51 -8.59
CA TYR A 12 -0.99 28.80 -8.33
C TYR A 12 0.01 29.87 -7.87
N GLY A 13 1.01 29.50 -7.06
CA GLY A 13 2.09 30.41 -6.66
C GLY A 13 2.92 30.90 -7.86
N PHE A 14 3.20 30.01 -8.82
CA PHE A 14 3.95 30.36 -10.03
C PHE A 14 3.15 31.25 -10.99
N MET A 15 1.85 31.00 -11.16
CA MET A 15 0.97 31.88 -11.95
C MET A 15 0.86 33.27 -11.32
N GLY A 16 0.76 33.37 -9.99
CA GLY A 16 0.77 34.65 -9.28
C GLY A 16 2.07 35.43 -9.50
N LEU A 17 3.21 34.74 -9.50
CA LEU A 17 4.52 35.34 -9.78
C LEU A 17 4.62 35.87 -11.22
N ILE A 18 4.18 35.08 -12.21
CA ILE A 18 4.16 35.51 -13.62
C ILE A 18 3.28 36.75 -13.82
N MET A 19 2.07 36.76 -13.26
CA MET A 19 1.13 37.88 -13.39
C MET A 19 1.67 39.17 -12.74
N THR A 20 2.34 39.04 -11.60
CA THR A 20 2.98 40.17 -10.92
C THR A 20 4.12 40.74 -11.76
N ILE A 21 4.95 39.86 -12.35
CA ILE A 21 6.06 40.27 -13.21
C ILE A 21 5.56 40.94 -14.50
N LEU A 22 4.52 40.39 -15.14
CA LEU A 22 3.89 41.00 -16.33
C LEU A 22 3.32 42.40 -16.04
N THR A 23 2.75 42.59 -14.85
CA THR A 23 2.24 43.90 -14.42
C THR A 23 3.37 44.91 -14.26
N ILE A 24 4.52 44.49 -13.72
CA ILE A 24 5.69 45.35 -13.55
C ILE A 24 6.32 45.70 -14.91
N ILE A 25 6.39 44.75 -15.85
CA ILE A 25 6.90 44.99 -17.22
C ILE A 25 6.07 46.07 -17.94
N CYS A 26 4.74 46.05 -17.79
CA CYS A 26 3.85 47.02 -18.42
C CYS A 26 4.03 48.47 -17.90
N ILE A 27 4.67 48.65 -16.75
CA ILE A 27 4.84 49.95 -16.08
C ILE A 27 6.31 50.43 -16.14
N ALA A 28 7.24 49.56 -16.56
CA ALA A 28 8.69 49.82 -16.53
C ALA A 28 9.22 50.47 -17.82
N GLU A 29 10.20 51.36 -17.71
CA GLU A 29 10.93 51.93 -18.85
C GLU A 29 11.84 50.89 -19.53
N SER A 30 12.20 51.13 -20.80
CA SER A 30 12.84 50.16 -21.73
C SER A 30 13.95 49.28 -21.12
N ASP A 31 14.85 49.86 -20.33
CA ASP A 31 16.00 49.14 -19.77
C ASP A 31 15.63 48.23 -18.57
N THR A 32 14.58 48.60 -17.83
CA THR A 32 14.06 47.75 -16.73
C THR A 32 13.22 46.60 -17.28
N ALA A 33 12.51 46.79 -18.40
CA ALA A 33 11.76 45.72 -19.07
C ALA A 33 12.68 44.59 -19.59
N ALA A 34 13.87 44.94 -20.10
CA ALA A 34 14.86 43.95 -20.54
C ALA A 34 15.41 43.11 -19.38
N LEU A 35 15.71 43.74 -18.24
CA LEU A 35 16.19 43.07 -17.04
C LEU A 35 15.13 42.11 -16.48
N ILE A 36 13.87 42.57 -16.42
CA ILE A 36 12.76 41.75 -15.93
C ILE A 36 12.51 40.55 -16.86
N SER A 37 12.59 40.76 -18.17
CA SER A 37 12.47 39.68 -19.16
C SER A 37 13.54 38.60 -18.99
N PHE A 38 14.78 39.00 -18.70
CA PHE A 38 15.88 38.08 -18.41
C PHE A 38 15.63 37.25 -17.14
N TYR A 39 15.14 37.88 -16.05
CA TYR A 39 14.77 37.16 -14.83
C TYR A 39 13.63 36.16 -15.05
N LEU A 40 12.66 36.49 -15.90
CA LEU A 40 11.54 35.61 -16.27
C LEU A 40 12.04 34.36 -17.00
N ILE A 41 12.94 34.52 -17.97
CA ILE A 41 13.55 33.40 -18.71
C ILE A 41 14.32 32.50 -17.74
N CYS A 42 15.14 33.08 -16.85
CA CYS A 42 15.88 32.33 -15.84
C CYS A 42 14.94 31.56 -14.88
N ALA A 43 13.84 32.18 -14.44
CA ALA A 43 12.85 31.54 -13.57
C ALA A 43 12.15 30.36 -14.27
N VAL A 44 11.78 30.51 -15.55
CA VAL A 44 11.20 29.42 -16.35
C VAL A 44 12.20 28.27 -16.53
N LEU A 45 13.46 28.55 -16.85
CA LEU A 45 14.49 27.53 -17.00
C LEU A 45 14.75 26.76 -15.69
N LEU A 46 14.82 27.46 -14.56
CA LEU A 46 14.93 26.86 -13.23
C LEU A 46 13.72 25.98 -12.91
N TRP A 47 12.52 26.42 -13.26
CA TRP A 47 11.29 25.67 -13.03
C TRP A 47 11.22 24.40 -13.89
N VAL A 48 11.56 24.49 -15.18
CA VAL A 48 11.64 23.32 -16.10
C VAL A 48 12.62 22.29 -15.56
N LYS A 49 13.82 22.73 -15.14
CA LYS A 49 14.84 21.85 -14.57
C LYS A 49 14.38 21.21 -13.25
N THR A 50 13.69 21.98 -12.40
CA THR A 50 13.13 21.47 -11.15
C THR A 50 12.05 20.42 -11.40
N ILE A 51 11.14 20.64 -12.36
CA ILE A 51 10.12 19.65 -12.74
C ILE A 51 10.72 18.39 -13.33
N GLN A 52 11.77 18.51 -14.15
CA GLN A 52 12.46 17.35 -14.68
C GLN A 52 13.08 16.51 -13.55
N HIS A 53 13.74 17.14 -12.57
CA HIS A 53 14.24 16.45 -11.39
C HIS A 53 13.12 15.83 -10.54
N VAL A 54 11.99 16.50 -10.37
CA VAL A 54 10.82 15.96 -9.65
C VAL A 54 10.18 14.79 -10.41
N LYS A 55 10.12 14.85 -11.74
CA LYS A 55 9.64 13.73 -12.59
C LYS A 55 10.57 12.52 -12.52
N LEU A 56 11.89 12.72 -12.43
CA LEU A 56 12.84 11.62 -12.21
C LEU A 56 12.78 11.04 -10.78
N ALA A 57 12.36 11.82 -9.79
CA ALA A 57 12.25 11.41 -8.40
C ALA A 57 10.89 10.77 -8.04
N LEU A 58 9.89 10.84 -8.92
CA LEU A 58 8.63 10.13 -8.74
C LEU A 58 8.83 8.66 -9.11
N PRO A 59 8.49 7.70 -8.23
CA PRO A 59 8.57 6.30 -8.60
C PRO A 59 7.70 6.05 -9.84
N PRO A 60 8.16 5.21 -10.78
CA PRO A 60 7.47 4.98 -12.04
C PRO A 60 6.01 4.61 -11.77
N VAL A 61 5.07 5.35 -12.38
CA VAL A 61 3.65 5.04 -12.30
C VAL A 61 3.43 3.76 -13.10
N ILE A 62 3.46 2.61 -12.42
CA ILE A 62 3.17 1.31 -13.05
C ILE A 62 1.75 1.39 -13.63
N PRO A 63 1.55 1.08 -14.94
CA PRO A 63 0.22 1.03 -15.56
C PRO A 63 -0.73 0.13 -14.78
N ILE A 64 -2.02 0.49 -14.70
CA ILE A 64 -3.02 -0.24 -13.91
C ILE A 64 -3.11 -1.73 -14.31
N GLY A 65 -2.98 -2.03 -15.61
CA GLY A 65 -2.95 -3.42 -16.11
C GLY A 65 -1.80 -4.25 -15.52
N MET A 66 -0.58 -3.71 -15.54
CA MET A 66 0.59 -4.37 -14.94
C MET A 66 0.48 -4.52 -13.42
N ARG A 67 -0.23 -3.61 -12.72
CA ARG A 67 -0.47 -3.76 -11.27
C ARG A 67 -1.40 -4.93 -10.94
N TYR A 68 -2.34 -5.25 -11.82
CA TYR A 68 -3.22 -6.40 -11.65
C TYR A 68 -2.49 -7.71 -11.96
N GLU A 69 -1.75 -7.74 -13.06
CA GLU A 69 -0.92 -8.89 -13.45
C GLU A 69 0.10 -9.24 -12.36
N ASN A 70 0.81 -8.24 -11.82
CA ASN A 70 1.75 -8.44 -10.72
C ASN A 70 1.07 -8.99 -9.46
N LEU A 71 -0.16 -8.55 -9.16
CA LEU A 71 -0.90 -9.11 -8.03
C LEU A 71 -1.26 -10.58 -8.27
N CYS A 72 -1.79 -10.91 -9.44
CA CYS A 72 -2.16 -12.29 -9.75
C CYS A 72 -0.93 -13.20 -9.72
N SER A 73 0.19 -12.76 -10.30
CA SER A 73 1.49 -13.44 -10.25
C SER A 73 1.93 -13.71 -8.80
N LEU A 74 1.92 -12.69 -7.94
CA LEU A 74 2.28 -12.86 -6.53
C LEU A 74 1.38 -13.89 -5.84
N VAL A 75 0.07 -13.84 -6.08
CA VAL A 75 -0.87 -14.81 -5.46
C VAL A 75 -0.61 -16.22 -6.02
N ASP A 76 -0.24 -16.37 -7.29
CA ASP A 76 0.06 -17.67 -7.89
C ASP A 76 1.35 -18.24 -7.27
N GLU A 77 2.42 -17.43 -7.19
CA GLU A 77 3.67 -17.83 -6.54
C GLU A 77 3.50 -18.21 -5.07
N LEU A 78 2.74 -17.43 -4.30
CA LEU A 78 2.46 -17.73 -2.89
C LEU A 78 1.64 -19.02 -2.73
N ALA A 79 0.73 -19.31 -3.66
CA ALA A 79 -0.05 -20.55 -3.64
C ALA A 79 0.80 -21.77 -3.99
N ASP A 80 1.67 -21.64 -5.00
CA ASP A 80 2.61 -22.69 -5.38
C ASP A 80 3.61 -22.95 -4.27
N PHE A 81 4.12 -21.90 -3.63
CA PHE A 81 4.97 -22.00 -2.45
C PHE A 81 4.25 -22.71 -1.29
N ALA A 82 2.96 -22.40 -1.06
CA ALA A 82 2.14 -23.06 -0.05
C ALA A 82 2.03 -24.57 -0.29
N HIS A 83 1.78 -24.98 -1.53
CA HIS A 83 1.66 -26.37 -1.92
C HIS A 83 2.99 -27.13 -1.87
N ALA A 84 4.09 -26.48 -2.23
CA ALA A 84 5.40 -27.13 -2.27
C ALA A 84 5.94 -27.51 -0.87
N GLY A 85 5.51 -26.83 0.19
CA GLY A 85 6.04 -26.99 1.54
C GLY A 85 5.09 -27.61 2.56
N ASP A 86 3.96 -28.19 2.14
CA ASP A 86 2.93 -28.77 3.02
C ASP A 86 2.57 -27.86 4.22
N TYR A 87 2.44 -26.56 3.95
CA TYR A 87 2.23 -25.59 5.02
C TYR A 87 0.80 -25.68 5.58
N ALA A 88 0.71 -25.53 6.90
CA ALA A 88 -0.54 -25.56 7.67
C ALA A 88 -1.16 -24.16 7.83
N SER A 89 -0.34 -23.11 7.73
CA SER A 89 -0.83 -21.73 7.78
C SER A 89 0.11 -20.74 7.08
N ILE A 90 -0.49 -19.67 6.57
CA ILE A 90 0.18 -18.46 6.09
C ILE A 90 -0.27 -17.32 6.99
N SER A 91 0.65 -16.48 7.46
CA SER A 91 0.31 -15.32 8.27
C SER A 91 1.10 -14.09 7.86
N ILE A 92 0.55 -12.94 8.19
CA ILE A 92 1.26 -11.68 8.07
C ILE A 92 1.01 -10.81 9.30
N THR A 93 2.07 -10.13 9.73
CA THR A 93 2.06 -9.22 10.87
C THR A 93 2.28 -7.82 10.35
N LEU A 94 1.41 -6.88 10.71
CA LEU A 94 1.67 -5.47 10.50
C LEU A 94 2.77 -5.03 11.47
N ASP A 95 3.91 -4.62 10.94
CA ASP A 95 4.92 -3.98 11.77
C ASP A 95 4.40 -2.59 12.19
N PRO A 96 4.25 -2.30 13.49
CA PRO A 96 3.73 -1.02 13.97
C PRO A 96 4.59 0.18 13.55
N ASP A 97 5.88 -0.03 13.28
CA ASP A 97 6.81 1.02 12.84
C ASP A 97 6.75 1.24 11.32
N TYR A 98 6.29 0.25 10.56
CA TYR A 98 6.22 0.29 9.11
C TYR A 98 4.79 0.11 8.63
N SER A 99 4.21 1.17 8.06
CA SER A 99 2.91 1.14 7.39
C SER A 99 2.89 0.32 6.08
N CYS A 100 3.75 -0.68 5.95
CA CYS A 100 3.88 -1.53 4.78
C CYS A 100 4.09 -2.99 5.17
N TYR A 101 3.62 -3.88 4.29
CA TYR A 101 3.80 -5.31 4.42
C TYR A 101 4.77 -5.81 3.36
N SER A 102 5.78 -6.56 3.79
CA SER A 102 6.81 -7.14 2.92
C SER A 102 6.95 -8.66 3.05
N THR A 103 6.58 -9.26 4.19
CA THR A 103 7.01 -10.63 4.48
C THR A 103 5.83 -11.51 4.90
N PHE A 104 5.58 -12.58 4.14
CA PHE A 104 4.64 -13.64 4.52
C PHE A 104 5.37 -14.69 5.36
N VAL A 105 4.69 -15.19 6.39
CA VAL A 105 5.21 -16.26 7.25
C VAL A 105 4.42 -17.53 6.97
N PHE A 106 5.11 -18.55 6.50
CA PHE A 106 4.57 -19.88 6.24
C PHE A 106 4.98 -20.82 7.37
N LYS A 107 4.02 -21.57 7.91
CA LYS A 107 4.25 -22.49 9.02
C LYS A 107 3.68 -23.86 8.73
N THR A 108 4.48 -24.90 8.91
CA THR A 108 4.06 -26.30 8.76
C THR A 108 3.35 -26.81 10.03
N ALA A 109 2.68 -27.95 9.95
CA ALA A 109 2.01 -28.55 11.10
C ALA A 109 2.98 -28.95 12.23
N CYS A 110 4.23 -29.30 11.90
CA CYS A 110 5.29 -29.60 12.86
C CYS A 110 5.96 -28.36 13.46
N GLY A 111 5.61 -27.17 12.98
CA GLY A 111 6.07 -25.89 13.53
C GLY A 111 7.30 -25.31 12.85
N GLU A 112 7.77 -25.88 11.73
CA GLU A 112 8.78 -25.24 10.90
C GLU A 112 8.24 -23.96 10.28
N ILE A 113 9.10 -22.94 10.21
CA ILE A 113 8.73 -21.60 9.74
C ILE A 113 9.61 -21.23 8.56
N LYS A 114 8.99 -20.72 7.49
CA LYS A 114 9.68 -20.04 6.40
C LYS A 114 9.10 -18.65 6.17
N MET A 115 9.97 -17.72 5.85
CA MET A 115 9.60 -16.36 5.48
C MET A 115 9.67 -16.22 3.96
N TYR A 116 8.70 -15.50 3.39
CA TYR A 116 8.67 -15.13 1.98
C TYR A 116 8.67 -13.61 1.91
N ASP A 117 9.81 -13.03 1.56
CA ASP A 117 9.93 -11.59 1.35
C ASP A 117 9.58 -11.25 -0.10
N ILE A 118 8.51 -10.47 -0.28
CA ILE A 118 8.04 -10.11 -1.62
C ILE A 118 9.05 -9.25 -2.40
N ILE A 119 9.92 -8.51 -1.72
CA ILE A 119 10.94 -7.65 -2.33
C ILE A 119 12.04 -8.48 -2.95
N GLU A 120 12.47 -9.54 -2.24
CA GLU A 120 13.44 -10.51 -2.75
C GLU A 120 12.92 -11.22 -4.02
N HIS A 121 11.60 -11.25 -4.21
CA HIS A 121 10.92 -11.82 -5.36
C HIS A 121 10.51 -10.76 -6.41
N GLY A 122 11.01 -9.52 -6.31
CA GLY A 122 10.83 -8.47 -7.32
C GLY A 122 9.54 -7.65 -7.20
N TYR A 123 8.78 -7.82 -6.12
CA TYR A 123 7.57 -7.05 -5.85
C TYR A 123 7.86 -5.82 -4.97
N THR A 124 7.02 -4.79 -5.11
CA THR A 124 7.07 -3.62 -4.24
C THR A 124 6.26 -3.83 -2.96
N TYR A 125 6.63 -3.13 -1.89
CA TYR A 125 5.84 -3.04 -0.66
C TYR A 125 4.35 -2.79 -0.95
N THR A 126 3.48 -3.42 -0.14
CA THR A 126 2.03 -3.35 -0.35
C THR A 126 1.32 -2.69 0.83
N THR A 127 0.21 -2.00 0.53
CA THR A 127 -0.67 -1.42 1.56
C THR A 127 -1.48 -2.52 2.25
N ALA A 128 -2.05 -2.18 3.40
CA ALA A 128 -2.83 -3.13 4.19
C ALA A 128 -4.11 -3.60 3.48
N GLU A 129 -4.80 -2.69 2.80
CA GLU A 129 -5.99 -3.02 2.02
C GLU A 129 -5.65 -4.02 0.91
N ARG A 130 -4.48 -3.84 0.28
CA ARG A 130 -3.99 -4.74 -0.76
C ARG A 130 -3.59 -6.10 -0.17
N MET A 131 -3.07 -6.15 1.05
CA MET A 131 -2.81 -7.41 1.74
C MET A 131 -4.08 -8.20 2.03
N VAL A 132 -5.15 -7.53 2.47
CA VAL A 132 -6.46 -8.19 2.63
C VAL A 132 -6.94 -8.80 1.30
N GLU A 133 -6.74 -8.10 0.19
CA GLU A 133 -7.08 -8.62 -1.14
C GLU A 133 -6.24 -9.86 -1.53
N ILE A 134 -4.93 -9.84 -1.25
CA ILE A 134 -4.05 -10.99 -1.47
C ILE A 134 -4.54 -12.20 -0.67
N PHE A 135 -4.81 -12.04 0.62
CA PHE A 135 -5.28 -13.11 1.48
C PHE A 135 -6.65 -13.67 1.07
N LYS A 136 -7.58 -12.82 0.61
CA LYS A 136 -8.86 -13.28 0.04
C LYS A 136 -8.66 -14.16 -1.19
N LYS A 137 -7.76 -13.76 -2.10
CA LYS A 137 -7.44 -14.54 -3.30
C LYS A 137 -6.75 -15.86 -2.95
N LEU A 138 -5.80 -15.84 -2.01
CA LEU A 138 -5.16 -17.05 -1.49
C LEU A 138 -6.15 -17.99 -0.83
N ASN A 139 -7.06 -17.48 0.00
CA ASN A 139 -8.11 -18.28 0.63
C ASN A 139 -8.95 -19.04 -0.39
N ASN A 140 -9.33 -18.39 -1.49
CA ASN A 140 -10.10 -19.01 -2.56
C ASN A 140 -9.29 -20.07 -3.31
N ARG A 141 -8.00 -19.83 -3.58
CA ARG A 141 -7.12 -20.76 -4.30
C ARG A 141 -6.73 -21.98 -3.47
N LEU A 142 -6.46 -21.78 -2.18
CA LEU A 142 -5.96 -22.80 -1.28
C LEU A 142 -7.06 -23.49 -0.46
N SER A 143 -8.35 -23.15 -0.72
CA SER A 143 -9.50 -23.65 0.06
C SER A 143 -9.30 -23.50 1.58
N GLY A 144 -8.70 -22.38 1.97
CA GLY A 144 -8.27 -22.12 3.34
C GLY A 144 -9.40 -21.65 4.25
N TYR A 145 -9.01 -21.29 5.47
CA TYR A 145 -9.85 -20.60 6.43
C TYR A 145 -9.12 -19.38 6.98
N MET A 146 -9.62 -18.21 6.62
CA MET A 146 -9.02 -16.93 6.99
C MET A 146 -9.57 -16.42 8.33
N VAL A 147 -8.68 -15.95 9.19
CA VAL A 147 -8.98 -15.34 10.49
C VAL A 147 -8.27 -14.00 10.57
N TYR A 148 -9.01 -13.00 11.05
CA TYR A 148 -8.49 -11.65 11.28
C TYR A 148 -8.25 -11.44 12.77
N ASP A 149 -7.10 -10.88 13.10
CA ASP A 149 -6.76 -10.45 14.46
C ASP A 149 -6.62 -8.93 14.48
N TYR A 150 -7.54 -8.31 15.21
CA TYR A 150 -7.61 -6.88 15.44
C TYR A 150 -7.08 -6.65 16.86
N ASN A 151 -5.78 -6.40 16.97
CA ASN A 151 -5.21 -5.97 18.23
C ASN A 151 -5.72 -4.55 18.55
N VAL A 152 -5.98 -4.30 19.83
CA VAL A 152 -6.66 -3.07 20.32
C VAL A 152 -5.84 -1.78 20.08
N ILE A 153 -4.61 -1.88 19.57
CA ILE A 153 -3.61 -0.81 19.65
C ILE A 153 -3.74 0.22 18.53
N HIS A 154 -4.35 -0.09 17.38
CA HIS A 154 -4.45 0.89 16.29
C HIS A 154 -5.88 1.39 16.10
N SER A 155 -6.20 2.42 16.89
CA SER A 155 -7.27 3.37 16.63
C SER A 155 -7.06 4.05 15.27
N ARG A 156 -7.47 3.40 14.19
CA ARG A 156 -7.73 4.06 12.91
C ARG A 156 -9.23 4.04 12.66
N ALA A 157 -9.70 5.18 12.13
CA ALA A 157 -11.08 5.64 12.12
C ALA A 157 -12.15 4.55 11.86
N LEU A 158 -13.33 4.77 12.44
CA LEU A 158 -14.54 3.93 12.46
C LEU A 158 -15.07 3.37 11.12
N ASN A 159 -14.41 3.58 9.97
CA ASN A 159 -14.97 3.30 8.65
C ASN A 159 -14.41 2.06 7.93
N ASP A 160 -13.39 1.38 8.44
CA ASP A 160 -13.08 -0.04 8.17
C ASP A 160 -11.78 -0.37 8.93
N PRO A 161 -11.81 -1.11 10.05
CA PRO A 161 -10.58 -1.46 10.74
C PRO A 161 -9.79 -2.41 9.84
N ILE A 162 -8.60 -1.97 9.44
CA ILE A 162 -7.60 -2.83 8.82
C ILE A 162 -7.07 -3.77 9.91
N PRO A 163 -7.02 -5.11 9.68
CA PRO A 163 -6.53 -6.05 10.69
C PRO A 163 -5.02 -5.88 10.92
N ASP A 164 -4.57 -5.98 12.17
CA ASP A 164 -3.15 -5.95 12.51
C ASP A 164 -2.46 -7.22 12.00
N ASN A 165 -3.11 -8.38 12.20
CA ASN A 165 -2.61 -9.65 11.67
C ASN A 165 -3.69 -10.36 10.86
N ILE A 166 -3.26 -11.02 9.79
CA ILE A 166 -4.12 -11.89 8.98
C ILE A 166 -3.52 -13.28 9.00
N TYR A 167 -4.35 -14.27 9.31
CA TYR A 167 -3.98 -15.69 9.31
C TYR A 167 -4.83 -16.41 8.27
N LEU A 168 -4.20 -17.25 7.46
CA LEU A 168 -4.84 -18.19 6.55
C LEU A 168 -4.44 -19.60 6.96
N PHE A 169 -5.37 -20.35 7.54
CA PHE A 169 -5.17 -21.76 7.87
C PHE A 169 -5.49 -22.63 6.67
N LEU A 170 -4.74 -23.71 6.49
CA LEU A 170 -4.83 -24.62 5.35
C LEU A 170 -5.16 -26.04 5.81
N GLY A 171 -5.68 -26.86 4.89
CA GLY A 171 -5.91 -28.30 5.09
C GLY A 171 -6.67 -28.66 6.38
N GLU A 172 -6.14 -29.61 7.14
CA GLU A 172 -6.76 -30.06 8.40
C GLU A 172 -6.79 -28.96 9.46
N THR A 173 -5.79 -28.08 9.49
CA THR A 173 -5.73 -26.95 10.42
C THR A 173 -6.87 -25.97 10.17
N ALA A 174 -7.22 -25.72 8.90
CA ALA A 174 -8.38 -24.93 8.52
C ALA A 174 -9.69 -25.56 9.00
N ARG A 175 -9.83 -26.89 8.89
CA ARG A 175 -11.03 -27.61 9.36
C ARG A 175 -11.17 -27.50 10.88
N LYS A 176 -10.08 -27.76 11.62
CA LYS A 176 -10.08 -27.67 13.08
C LYS A 176 -10.44 -26.27 13.56
N LYS A 177 -9.81 -25.25 12.98
CA LYS A 177 -10.04 -23.85 13.36
C LYS A 177 -11.49 -23.41 13.12
N ARG A 178 -12.11 -23.85 12.01
CA ARG A 178 -13.54 -23.63 11.74
C ARG A 178 -14.44 -24.19 12.83
N MET A 179 -14.19 -25.43 13.25
CA MET A 179 -14.99 -26.08 14.29
C MET A 179 -14.82 -25.38 15.65
N ASP A 180 -13.58 -25.01 16.00
CA ASP A 180 -13.30 -24.32 17.26
C ASP A 180 -14.01 -22.96 17.33
N GLU A 181 -14.03 -22.18 16.23
CA GLU A 181 -14.74 -20.91 16.17
C GLU A 181 -16.26 -21.06 16.22
N GLU A 182 -16.81 -22.07 15.55
CA GLU A 182 -18.24 -22.35 15.58
C GLU A 182 -18.70 -22.77 16.98
N GLN A 183 -17.92 -23.63 17.65
CA GLN A 183 -18.19 -24.04 19.02
C GLN A 183 -18.15 -22.85 19.99
N LYS A 184 -17.18 -21.94 19.81
CA LYS A 184 -17.10 -20.70 20.59
C LYS A 184 -18.34 -19.83 20.39
N ARG A 185 -18.79 -19.62 19.14
CA ARG A 185 -20.00 -18.84 18.83
C ARG A 185 -21.24 -19.42 19.49
N LEU A 186 -21.44 -20.74 19.41
CA LEU A 186 -22.57 -21.42 20.05
C LEU A 186 -22.54 -21.26 21.57
N SER A 187 -21.36 -21.34 22.19
CA SER A 187 -21.21 -21.13 23.63
C SER A 187 -21.55 -19.70 24.07
N ASP A 188 -21.19 -18.70 23.27
CA ASP A 188 -21.45 -17.28 23.54
C ASP A 188 -22.94 -16.94 23.40
N ILE A 189 -23.63 -17.55 22.42
CA ILE A 189 -25.08 -17.41 22.26
C ILE A 189 -25.81 -17.97 23.49
N ASN A 190 -25.44 -19.17 23.92
CA ASN A 190 -26.06 -19.81 25.09
C ASN A 190 -25.83 -19.01 26.38
N ARG A 191 -24.67 -18.36 26.54
CA ARG A 191 -24.41 -17.47 27.70
C ARG A 191 -25.21 -16.17 27.68
N LYS A 192 -25.62 -15.67 26.51
CA LYS A 192 -26.45 -14.45 26.41
C LYS A 192 -27.94 -14.71 26.60
N GLN A 193 -28.37 -15.97 26.57
CA GLN A 193 -29.77 -16.38 26.77
C GLN A 193 -30.09 -16.79 28.22
N LEU A 194 -29.07 -16.88 29.08
CA LEU A 194 -29.17 -17.12 30.53
C LEU A 194 -29.07 -15.79 31.29
#